data_AF-A0AAD7J7I9-F1
#
_entry.id   AF-A0AAD7J7I9-F1
#
_cell.length_a   1.000
_cell.length_b   1.000
_cell.length_c   1.000
_cell.angle_alpha   90.00
_cell.angle_beta   90.00
_cell.angle_gamma   90.00
#
_symmetry.space_group_name_H-M   'P 1'
#
loop_
_entity.id
_entity.type
_entity.pdbx_description
1 polymer ?
#
loop_
_entity_poly.entity_id
_entity_poly.type
_entity_poly.pdbx_seq_one_letter_code
_entity_poly.pdbx_strand_id
1 'polypeptide(L)'
;IMGRRGLPLSLETIGNYAADIVGAPLGETWPRRFKDRHNNTLRVRWTHALEICRAKALNPTAVHEYFTLLTETINKYDINWKNIYNMDEKGIQL
;
A
#
# COMPACT_ATOMS: atom_id res chain seq x y z
N ILE A 1 7.27 -10.95 7.77
CA ILE A 1 6.22 -10.89 6.72
C ILE A 1 6.43 -9.63 5.89
N MET A 2 6.92 -9.79 4.65
CA MET A 2 7.40 -8.71 3.76
C MET A 2 6.25 -7.88 3.15
N GLY A 3 5.00 -8.36 3.25
CA GLY A 3 3.79 -7.67 2.78
C GLY A 3 3.50 -6.30 3.43
N ARG A 4 4.21 -5.93 4.51
CA ARG A 4 4.12 -4.61 5.15
C ARG A 4 5.12 -3.58 4.62
N ARG A 5 6.03 -3.95 3.71
CA ARG A 5 7.14 -3.07 3.26
C ARG A 5 6.83 -2.27 1.99
N GLY A 6 5.65 -2.43 1.39
CA GLY A 6 5.27 -1.73 0.16
C GLY A 6 6.15 -2.05 -1.06
N LEU A 7 6.94 -3.14 -1.00
CA LEU A 7 7.78 -3.56 -2.11
C LEU A 7 6.93 -4.35 -3.11
N PRO A 8 7.02 -4.06 -4.42
CA PRO A 8 6.32 -4.83 -5.43
C PRO A 8 6.79 -6.29 -5.36
N LEU A 9 5.84 -7.21 -5.23
CA LEU A 9 6.11 -8.65 -5.25
C LEU A 9 6.58 -9.04 -6.66
N SER A 10 7.84 -9.43 -6.79
CA SER A 10 8.33 -10.03 -8.02
C SER A 10 7.71 -11.43 -8.21
N LEU A 11 7.65 -11.91 -9.46
CA LEU A 11 7.18 -13.29 -9.73
C LEU A 11 8.04 -14.33 -9.00
N GLU A 12 9.33 -14.08 -8.85
CA GLU A 12 10.25 -14.90 -8.07
C GLU A 12 9.85 -14.93 -6.59
N THR A 13 9.54 -13.77 -6.01
CA THR A 13 9.11 -13.69 -4.60
C THR A 13 7.80 -14.45 -4.38
N ILE A 14 6.87 -14.38 -5.34
CA ILE A 14 5.63 -15.18 -5.30
C ILE A 14 5.94 -16.68 -5.35
N GLY A 15 6.90 -17.10 -6.19
CA GLY A 15 7.35 -18.49 -6.26
C GLY A 15 7.95 -18.99 -4.95
N ASN A 16 8.81 -18.18 -4.32
CA ASN A 16 9.42 -18.52 -3.03
C ASN A 16 8.36 -18.68 -1.93
N TYR A 17 7.39 -17.78 -1.84
CA TYR A 17 6.30 -17.94 -0.87
C TYR A 17 5.44 -19.16 -1.11
N ALA A 18 5.14 -19.47 -2.37
CA ALA A 18 4.37 -20.66 -2.70
C ALA A 18 5.14 -21.94 -2.37
N ALA A 19 6.47 -21.96 -2.58
CA ALA A 19 7.33 -23.06 -2.18
C ALA A 19 7.39 -23.23 -0.65
N ASP A 20 7.48 -22.13 0.10
CA ASP A 20 7.43 -22.14 1.57
C ASP A 20 6.10 -22.68 2.11
N ILE A 21 4.97 -22.29 1.51
CA ILE A 21 3.63 -22.76 1.90
C ILE A 21 3.47 -24.27 1.62
N VAL A 22 3.97 -24.73 0.48
CA VAL A 22 3.86 -26.14 0.07
C VAL A 22 4.92 -27.03 0.75
N GLY A 23 6.02 -26.44 1.24
CA GLY A 23 7.16 -27.16 1.81
C GLY A 23 8.00 -27.91 0.79
N ALA A 24 7.92 -27.53 -0.50
CA ALA A 24 8.61 -28.20 -1.60
C ALA A 24 9.02 -27.20 -2.69
N PRO A 25 10.11 -27.46 -3.43
CA PRO A 25 10.53 -26.59 -4.53
C PRO A 25 9.48 -26.59 -5.64
N LEU A 26 9.11 -25.40 -6.10
CA LEU A 26 8.24 -25.22 -7.25
C LEU A 26 9.07 -25.01 -8.51
N GLY A 27 8.52 -25.42 -9.65
CA GLY A 27 9.15 -25.15 -10.94
C GLY A 27 9.24 -23.64 -11.20
N GLU A 28 10.33 -23.20 -11.80
CA GLU A 28 10.62 -21.78 -12.09
C GLU A 28 9.49 -21.07 -12.85
N THR A 29 8.78 -21.80 -13.70
CA THR A 29 7.66 -21.26 -14.50
C THR A 29 6.32 -21.23 -13.77
N TRP A 30 6.24 -21.77 -12.55
CA TRP A 30 5.00 -21.89 -11.79
C TRP A 30 4.31 -20.53 -11.54
N PRO A 31 4.99 -19.45 -11.10
CA PRO A 31 4.33 -18.17 -10.83
C PRO A 31 3.66 -17.57 -12.08
N ARG A 32 4.29 -17.74 -13.24
CA ARG A 32 3.74 -17.30 -14.54
C ARG A 32 2.51 -18.12 -14.92
N ARG A 33 2.60 -19.45 -14.84
CA ARG A 33 1.47 -20.35 -15.14
C ARG A 33 0.29 -20.14 -14.20
N PHE A 34 0.56 -19.87 -12.92
CA PHE A 34 -0.45 -19.55 -11.92
C PHE A 34 -1.20 -18.27 -12.29
N LYS A 35 -0.46 -17.19 -12.62
CA LYS A 35 -1.05 -15.94 -13.08
C LYS A 35 -1.90 -16.13 -14.35
N ASP A 36 -1.38 -16.89 -15.33
CA ASP A 36 -2.08 -17.12 -16.60
C ASP A 36 -3.37 -17.93 -16.38
N ARG A 37 -3.34 -18.94 -15.50
CA ARG A 37 -4.52 -19.74 -15.11
C ARG A 37 -5.61 -18.92 -14.44
N HIS A 38 -5.23 -17.90 -13.68
CA HIS A 38 -6.14 -17.06 -12.89
C HIS A 38 -6.26 -15.64 -13.45
N ASN A 39 -5.98 -15.44 -14.75
CA ASN A 39 -5.97 -14.11 -15.37
C ASN A 39 -7.34 -13.41 -15.38
N ASN A 40 -8.41 -14.17 -15.19
CA ASN A 40 -9.79 -13.69 -15.13
C ASN A 40 -10.14 -13.10 -13.75
N THR A 41 -9.47 -13.55 -12.67
CA THR A 41 -9.72 -13.10 -11.30
C THR A 41 -8.58 -12.26 -10.73
N LEU A 42 -7.33 -12.52 -11.16
CA LEU A 42 -6.15 -11.80 -10.71
C LEU A 42 -5.72 -10.75 -11.74
N ARG A 43 -5.72 -9.49 -11.31
CA ARG A 43 -5.14 -8.38 -12.08
C ARG A 43 -3.89 -7.88 -11.38
N VAL A 44 -2.75 -7.92 -12.07
CA VAL A 44 -1.51 -7.29 -11.61
C VAL A 44 -1.60 -5.80 -11.92
N ARG A 45 -1.47 -4.96 -10.90
CA ARG A 45 -1.32 -3.51 -11.07
C ARG A 45 0.10 -3.10 -10.70
N TRP A 46 0.73 -2.33 -11.58
CA TRP A 46 1.96 -1.64 -11.26
C TRP A 46 1.62 -0.37 -10.47
N THR A 47 2.31 -0.15 -9.36
CA THR A 47 2.17 1.10 -8.61
C THR A 47 2.77 2.25 -9.41
N HIS A 48 2.03 3.35 -9.51
CA HIS A 48 2.55 4.56 -10.14
C HIS A 48 3.65 5.19 -9.28
N ALA A 49 4.54 6.00 -9.88
CA ALA A 49 5.63 6.66 -9.15
C ALA A 49 5.12 7.46 -7.92
N LEU A 50 3.97 8.13 -8.06
CA LEU A 50 3.30 8.83 -6.96
C LEU A 50 2.88 7.89 -5.82
N GLU A 51 2.33 6.72 -6.13
CA GLU A 51 1.93 5.75 -5.12
C GLU A 51 3.15 5.19 -4.38
N ILE A 52 4.26 4.97 -5.08
CA ILE A 52 5.53 4.56 -4.46
C ILE A 52 6.03 5.65 -3.51
N CYS A 53 5.99 6.92 -3.93
CA CYS A 53 6.36 8.04 -3.07
C CYS A 53 5.46 8.12 -1.83
N ARG A 54 4.14 7.98 -1.98
CA ARG A 54 3.18 7.96 -0.87
C ARG A 54 3.46 6.79 0.08
N ALA A 55 3.68 5.59 -0.45
CA ALA A 55 4.00 4.40 0.34
C ALA A 55 5.32 4.54 1.11
N LYS A 56 6.33 5.19 0.53
CA LYS A 56 7.60 5.50 1.21
C LYS A 56 7.44 6.58 2.28
N ALA A 57 6.57 7.56 2.06
CA ALA A 57 6.29 8.64 3.00
C ALA A 57 5.42 8.19 4.19
N LEU A 58 4.77 7.03 4.11
CA LEU A 58 4.01 6.38 5.18
C LEU A 58 4.96 5.87 6.29
N ASN A 59 5.43 6.79 7.13
CA ASN A 59 6.16 6.48 8.36
C ASN A 59 5.15 6.27 9.52
N PRO A 60 5.12 5.09 10.18
CA PRO A 60 4.22 4.81 11.29
C PRO A 60 4.23 5.88 12.40
N THR A 61 5.41 6.42 12.72
CA THR A 61 5.57 7.49 13.71
C THR A 61 4.88 8.77 13.25
N ALA A 62 5.14 9.21 12.02
CA ALA A 62 4.54 10.42 11.47
C ALA A 62 3.00 10.30 11.35
N VAL A 63 2.51 9.12 10.98
CA VAL A 63 1.07 8.84 10.94
C VAL A 63 0.47 8.92 12.34
N HIS A 64 1.11 8.31 13.33
CA HIS A 64 0.65 8.35 14.71
C HIS A 64 0.63 9.78 15.26
N GLU A 65 1.72 10.51 15.12
CA GLU A 65 1.86 11.90 15.55
C GLU A 65 0.81 12.82 14.90
N TYR A 66 0.58 12.64 13.59
CA TYR A 66 -0.45 13.39 12.86
C TYR A 66 -1.84 13.20 13.48
N PHE A 67 -2.26 11.95 13.71
CA PHE A 67 -3.59 11.68 14.27
C PHE A 67 -3.72 12.09 15.74
N THR A 68 -2.65 11.98 16.53
CA THR A 68 -2.61 12.50 17.89
C THR A 68 -2.84 14.02 17.90
N LEU A 69 -2.05 14.76 17.11
CA LEU A 69 -2.16 16.22 17.01
C LEU A 69 -3.55 16.67 16.49
N LEU A 70 -4.09 15.96 15.48
CA LEU A 70 -5.41 16.23 14.95
C LEU A 70 -6.49 16.08 16.03
N THR A 71 -6.44 14.98 16.79
CA THR A 71 -7.40 14.70 17.87
C THR A 71 -7.33 15.75 18.98
N GLU A 72 -6.12 16.10 19.41
CA GLU A 72 -5.89 17.15 20.41
C GLU A 72 -6.44 18.50 19.93
N THR A 73 -6.21 18.84 18.66
CA THR A 73 -6.68 20.10 18.07
C THR A 73 -8.21 20.15 17.99
N ILE A 74 -8.84 19.06 17.55
CA ILE A 74 -10.32 18.95 17.50
C ILE A 74 -10.90 19.17 18.89
N ASN A 75 -10.35 18.51 19.91
CA ASN A 75 -10.84 18.61 21.29
C ASN A 75 -10.58 20.00 21.88
N LYS A 76 -9.42 20.61 21.61
CA LYS A 76 -9.04 21.93 22.13
C LYS A 76 -9.96 23.04 21.65
N TYR A 77 -10.42 22.95 20.41
CA TYR A 77 -11.24 23.99 19.77
C TYR A 77 -12.71 23.59 19.61
N ASP A 78 -13.14 22.48 20.19
CA ASP A 78 -14.51 21.92 20.07
C ASP A 78 -15.00 21.88 18.61
N ILE A 79 -14.13 21.39 17.72
CA ILE A 79 -14.41 21.38 16.29
C ILE A 79 -15.45 20.30 15.99
N ASN A 80 -16.62 20.71 15.53
CA ASN A 80 -17.63 19.76 15.06
C ASN A 80 -17.11 18.96 13.86
N TRP A 81 -17.26 17.64 13.89
CA TRP A 81 -16.90 16.73 12.79
C TRP A 81 -17.45 17.15 11.43
N LYS A 82 -18.64 17.78 11.39
CA LYS A 82 -19.25 18.29 10.14
C LYS A 82 -18.48 19.45 9.51
N ASN A 83 -17.62 20.12 10.27
CA ASN A 83 -16.84 21.28 9.85
C ASN A 83 -15.40 20.91 9.44
N ILE A 84 -15.07 19.61 9.37
CA ILE A 84 -13.77 19.14 8.90
C ILE A 84 -13.86 18.95 7.39
N TYR A 85 -13.20 19.84 6.64
CA TYR A 85 -13.14 19.80 5.19
C TYR A 85 -11.75 19.36 4.75
N ASN A 86 -11.69 18.45 3.76
CA ASN A 86 -10.42 18.11 3.14
C ASN A 86 -9.98 19.27 2.23
N MET A 87 -8.74 19.73 2.40
CA MET A 87 -8.09 20.66 1.50
C MET A 87 -6.95 19.92 0.80
N ASP A 88 -7.25 19.37 -0.36
CA ASP A 88 -6.29 18.74 -1.26
C ASP A 88 -6.30 19.48 -2.61
N GLU A 89 -5.11 19.66 -3.20
CA GLU A 89 -4.79 20.28 -4.49
C GLU A 89 -5.64 21.49 -4.92
N LYS A 90 -5.11 22.69 -4.68
CA LYS A 90 -5.38 23.86 -5.54
C LYS A 90 -4.08 24.27 -6.23
N GLY A 91 -3.83 23.68 -7.39
CA GLY A 91 -2.87 24.24 -8.34
C GLY A 91 -3.45 25.50 -8.95
N ILE A 92 -2.81 26.65 -8.74
CA ILE A 92 -3.02 27.80 -9.62
C ILE A 92 -2.05 27.61 -10.78
N GLN A 93 -2.58 27.33 -11.96
CA GLN A 93 -1.82 27.41 -13.20
C GLN A 93 -1.99 28.85 -13.73
N LEU A 94 -0.94 29.65 -13.61
CA LEU A 94 -0.84 30.99 -14.22
C LEU A 94 -0.56 30.89 -15.72
#